data_AF-A0A9D7FNT3-F1
#
_entry.id   AF-A0A9D7FNT3-F1
#
_cell.length_a   1.000
_cell.length_b   1.000
_cell.length_c   1.000
_cell.angle_alpha   90.00
_cell.angle_beta   90.00
_cell.angle_gamma   90.00
#
_symmetry.space_group_name_H-M   'P 1'
#
loop_
_entity.id
_entity.type
_entity.pdbx_description
1 polymer ?
#
loop_
_entity_poly.entity_id
_entity_poly.type
_entity_poly.pdbx_seq_one_letter_code
_entity_poly.pdbx_strand_id
1 'polypeptide(L)'
;MMLKRLTGNNTVKFAFVLFLAALVFAAGAEIIQHRKVSYAESIVQKAESGLIDLELELKTSLEKIKTFKTEDDFHKFTLHGGFEKNGFSFYVLKNDKIIYWSDNEPVVTTDDLTSTSQGKFLSLPNGDFLFYSISDGEKKYIGLILLRHNFDYENKYLVNGFNKTLGLSGSFVATSDGKLEFHLPDGKLAYRLSYENLNDSEKSSPVWMYLIALVFCFIGSHLLMRHFYRKSLVAGSIFVVLLWIIRSLTIAYKLPNELYGLQIFSPQYYASSFYFNSLGDLLINAIIFLLTAINLYDVCRKIKSSLYQVIVSIVLLGLLAVSFHLLITGLIINSQISFDVNTPLEMSEFSIWAYAAISLLLITFLYAVAIVLRLLLGYEITSGHAWLGIALCALYSSVVLDNLNCFKEQESRKLLAQKIGVRQDHVAEYLFDEAGKKMQNDTAIVVQIEHKENVLAYINQNI
;
A
#
# COMPACT_ATOMS: atom_id res chain seq x y z
N MET A 1 -6.24 39.47 7.24
CA MET A 1 -7.01 40.70 7.57
C MET A 1 -8.54 40.46 7.60
N MET A 2 -9.12 39.59 6.76
CA MET A 2 -10.57 39.26 6.76
C MET A 2 -11.09 38.58 8.05
N LEU A 3 -10.27 37.83 8.79
CA LEU A 3 -10.70 37.08 9.99
C LEU A 3 -10.91 37.93 11.26
N LYS A 4 -10.57 39.23 11.26
CA LYS A 4 -10.69 40.09 12.46
C LYS A 4 -12.08 40.70 12.67
N ARG A 5 -13.03 40.53 11.73
CA ARG A 5 -14.36 41.19 11.75
C ARG A 5 -15.57 40.25 11.86
N LEU A 6 -15.38 38.94 12.06
CA LEU A 6 -16.52 38.05 12.27
C LEU A 6 -17.00 38.16 13.72
N THR A 7 -18.27 38.53 13.90
CA THR A 7 -18.96 38.44 15.19
C THR A 7 -19.00 36.98 15.66
N GLY A 8 -19.17 36.74 16.96
CA GLY A 8 -19.12 35.38 17.54
C GLY A 8 -20.03 34.38 16.83
N ASN A 9 -21.24 34.80 16.45
CA ASN A 9 -22.21 33.97 15.72
C ASN A 9 -21.81 33.74 14.25
N ASN A 10 -21.24 34.74 13.57
CA ASN A 10 -20.81 34.57 12.17
C ASN A 10 -19.60 33.64 12.06
N THR A 11 -18.72 33.64 13.07
CA THR A 11 -17.55 32.74 13.13
C THR A 11 -17.97 31.27 13.24
N VAL A 12 -18.93 30.99 14.13
CA VAL A 12 -19.46 29.62 14.32
C VAL A 12 -20.16 29.14 13.05
N LYS A 13 -21.02 29.98 12.44
CA LYS A 13 -21.67 29.65 11.16
C LYS A 13 -20.65 29.32 10.07
N PHE A 14 -19.60 30.14 9.95
CA PHE A 14 -18.54 29.90 8.96
C PHE A 14 -17.77 28.60 9.23
N ALA A 15 -17.49 28.28 10.49
CA ALA A 15 -16.87 27.00 10.85
C ALA A 15 -17.76 25.80 10.45
N PHE A 16 -19.07 25.88 10.69
CA PHE A 16 -20.01 24.85 10.24
C PHE A 16 -20.06 24.71 8.72
N VAL A 17 -19.99 25.81 7.98
CA VAL A 17 -19.88 25.77 6.50
C VAL A 17 -18.61 25.05 6.06
N LEU A 18 -17.47 25.27 6.73
CA LEU A 18 -16.22 24.56 6.43
C LEU A 18 -16.33 23.05 6.72
N PHE A 19 -16.94 22.66 7.84
CA PHE A 19 -17.16 21.23 8.12
C PHE A 19 -18.15 20.60 7.12
N LEU A 20 -19.19 21.33 6.70
CA LEU A 20 -20.10 20.87 5.66
C LEU A 20 -19.36 20.70 4.32
N ALA A 21 -18.50 21.67 3.96
CA ALA A 21 -17.67 21.56 2.77
C ALA A 21 -16.71 20.34 2.87
N ALA A 22 -16.08 20.12 4.01
CA ALA A 22 -15.24 18.95 4.25
C ALA A 22 -16.02 17.63 4.06
N LEU A 23 -17.25 17.56 4.59
CA LEU A 23 -18.13 16.42 4.39
C LEU A 23 -18.52 16.22 2.92
N VAL A 24 -18.80 17.29 2.17
CA VAL A 24 -19.10 17.21 0.73
C VAL A 24 -17.89 16.67 -0.06
N PHE A 25 -16.68 17.13 0.24
CA PHE A 25 -15.47 16.63 -0.40
C PHE A 25 -15.20 15.16 -0.05
N ALA A 26 -15.33 14.78 1.22
CA ALA A 26 -15.18 13.40 1.65
C ALA A 26 -16.24 12.49 1.03
N ALA A 27 -17.52 12.89 1.02
CA ALA A 27 -18.58 12.12 0.38
C ALA A 27 -18.39 12.01 -1.14
N GLY A 28 -17.94 13.07 -1.80
CA GLY A 28 -17.61 13.04 -3.23
C GLY A 28 -16.48 12.05 -3.53
N ALA A 29 -15.47 11.98 -2.67
CA ALA A 29 -14.38 11.01 -2.76
C ALA A 29 -14.89 9.56 -2.65
N GLU A 30 -15.72 9.27 -1.65
CA GLU A 30 -16.34 7.95 -1.45
C GLU A 30 -17.21 7.54 -2.65
N ILE A 31 -17.98 8.48 -3.22
CA ILE A 31 -18.81 8.21 -4.41
C ILE A 31 -17.93 7.85 -5.62
N ILE A 32 -16.83 8.57 -5.83
CA ILE A 32 -15.89 8.28 -6.94
C ILE A 32 -15.28 6.89 -6.75
N GLN A 33 -14.89 6.55 -5.53
CA GLN A 33 -14.31 5.25 -5.22
C GLN A 33 -15.31 4.10 -5.41
N HIS A 34 -16.53 4.26 -4.89
CA HIS A 34 -17.56 3.25 -5.06
C HIS A 34 -17.91 3.02 -6.54
N ARG A 35 -17.93 4.08 -7.35
CA ARG A 35 -18.09 3.97 -8.81
C ARG A 35 -16.94 3.21 -9.48
N LYS A 36 -15.69 3.37 -9.02
CA LYS A 36 -14.54 2.60 -9.54
C LYS A 36 -14.70 1.10 -9.24
N VAL A 37 -15.09 0.74 -8.01
CA VAL A 37 -15.31 -0.65 -7.61
C VAL A 37 -16.46 -1.27 -8.40
N SER A 38 -17.61 -0.59 -8.46
CA SER A 38 -18.78 -1.06 -9.22
C SER A 38 -18.48 -1.21 -10.73
N TYR A 39 -17.65 -0.34 -11.29
CA TYR A 39 -17.18 -0.50 -12.67
C TYR A 39 -16.33 -1.76 -12.84
N ALA A 40 -15.40 -2.03 -11.92
CA ALA A 40 -14.58 -3.24 -11.96
C ALA A 40 -15.44 -4.52 -11.80
N GLU A 41 -16.41 -4.54 -10.89
CA GLU A 41 -17.39 -5.64 -10.74
C GLU A 41 -18.14 -5.91 -12.05
N SER A 42 -18.58 -4.85 -12.74
CA SER A 42 -19.29 -4.99 -14.02
C SER A 42 -18.42 -5.62 -15.13
N ILE A 43 -17.11 -5.38 -15.11
CA ILE A 43 -16.16 -6.02 -16.04
C ILE A 43 -16.00 -7.50 -15.69
N VAL A 44 -15.87 -7.84 -14.40
CA VAL A 44 -15.76 -9.23 -13.95
C VAL A 44 -17.02 -10.02 -14.31
N GLN A 45 -18.22 -9.47 -14.09
CA GLN A 45 -19.47 -10.12 -14.50
C GLN A 45 -19.56 -10.32 -16.02
N LYS A 46 -19.06 -9.36 -16.81
CA LYS A 46 -18.98 -9.51 -18.26
C LYS A 46 -17.99 -10.61 -18.66
N ALA A 47 -16.87 -10.74 -17.95
CA ALA A 47 -15.89 -11.79 -18.14
C ALA A 47 -16.46 -13.19 -17.81
N GLU A 48 -17.21 -13.31 -16.70
CA GLU A 48 -17.91 -14.54 -16.32
C GLU A 48 -18.95 -14.93 -17.38
N SER A 49 -19.73 -13.96 -17.88
CA SER A 49 -20.68 -14.20 -18.98
C SER A 49 -19.96 -14.65 -20.25
N GLY A 50 -18.85 -14.00 -20.61
CA GLY A 50 -18.01 -14.39 -21.74
C GLY A 50 -17.40 -15.79 -21.59
N LEU A 51 -17.09 -16.22 -20.37
CA LEU A 51 -16.61 -17.58 -20.10
C LEU A 51 -17.69 -18.64 -20.35
N ILE A 52 -18.95 -18.35 -20.05
CA ILE A 52 -20.09 -19.23 -20.36
C ILE A 52 -20.26 -19.35 -21.88
N ASP A 53 -20.14 -18.24 -22.62
CA ASP A 53 -20.21 -18.26 -24.09
C ASP A 53 -19.06 -19.09 -24.69
N LEU A 54 -17.84 -18.94 -24.16
CA LEU A 54 -16.68 -19.74 -24.55
C LEU A 54 -16.87 -21.24 -24.24
N GLU A 55 -17.46 -21.58 -23.09
CA GLU A 55 -17.79 -22.96 -22.76
C GLU A 55 -18.76 -23.58 -23.78
N LEU A 56 -19.81 -22.85 -24.17
CA LEU A 56 -20.79 -23.30 -25.14
C LEU A 56 -20.15 -23.51 -26.53
N GLU A 57 -19.31 -22.58 -26.96
CA GLU A 57 -18.58 -22.67 -28.23
C GLU A 57 -17.61 -23.86 -28.25
N LEU A 58 -16.87 -24.08 -27.16
CA LEU A 58 -15.95 -25.21 -27.03
C LEU A 58 -16.72 -26.54 -27.10
N LYS A 59 -17.82 -26.69 -26.35
CA LYS A 59 -18.65 -27.91 -26.38
C LYS A 59 -19.20 -28.20 -27.76
N THR A 60 -19.68 -27.17 -28.46
CA THR A 60 -20.15 -27.28 -29.85
C THR A 60 -19.03 -27.71 -30.79
N SER A 61 -17.83 -27.17 -30.58
CA SER A 61 -16.63 -27.53 -31.36
C SER A 61 -16.21 -28.98 -31.12
N LEU A 62 -16.29 -29.48 -29.88
CA LEU A 62 -16.01 -30.88 -29.55
C LEU A 62 -16.99 -31.84 -30.24
N GLU A 63 -18.28 -31.53 -30.25
CA GLU A 63 -19.29 -32.34 -30.98
C GLU A 63 -19.01 -32.36 -32.49
N LYS A 64 -18.55 -31.24 -33.07
CA LYS A 64 -18.14 -31.19 -34.47
C LYS A 64 -16.88 -32.01 -34.73
N ILE A 65 -15.86 -31.88 -33.87
CA ILE A 65 -14.60 -32.64 -33.97
C ILE A 65 -14.85 -34.15 -33.92
N LYS A 66 -15.79 -34.59 -33.10
CA LYS A 66 -16.19 -36.00 -32.99
C LYS A 66 -16.66 -36.59 -34.33
N THR A 67 -17.20 -35.78 -35.24
CA THR A 67 -17.65 -36.25 -36.57
C THR A 67 -16.52 -36.50 -37.55
N PHE A 68 -15.30 -36.01 -37.27
CA PHE A 68 -14.18 -36.09 -38.18
C PHE A 68 -13.59 -37.49 -38.24
N LYS A 69 -13.36 -37.97 -39.47
CA LYS A 69 -12.81 -39.30 -39.73
C LYS A 69 -11.32 -39.27 -39.98
N THR A 70 -10.80 -38.16 -40.51
CA THR A 70 -9.40 -38.00 -40.88
C THR A 70 -8.69 -36.94 -40.02
N GLU A 71 -7.38 -37.06 -39.91
CA GLU A 71 -6.52 -36.04 -39.28
C GLU A 71 -6.59 -34.69 -40.03
N ASP A 72 -6.69 -34.76 -41.36
CA ASP A 72 -6.79 -33.59 -42.25
C ASP A 72 -8.03 -32.72 -41.94
N ASP A 73 -9.17 -33.35 -41.63
CA ASP A 73 -10.40 -32.66 -41.25
C ASP A 73 -10.24 -31.92 -39.92
N PHE A 74 -9.56 -32.56 -38.95
CA PHE A 74 -9.28 -31.98 -37.64
C PHE A 74 -8.38 -30.74 -37.77
N HIS A 75 -7.22 -30.86 -38.43
CA HIS A 75 -6.28 -29.75 -38.56
C HIS A 75 -6.85 -28.59 -39.38
N LYS A 76 -7.61 -28.87 -40.45
CA LYS A 76 -8.29 -27.79 -41.22
C LYS A 76 -9.28 -27.03 -40.35
N PHE A 77 -10.02 -27.72 -39.48
CA PHE A 77 -10.97 -27.08 -38.58
C PHE A 77 -10.28 -26.26 -37.51
N THR A 78 -9.22 -26.78 -36.89
CA THR A 78 -8.53 -26.11 -35.79
C THR A 78 -7.70 -24.91 -36.25
N LEU A 79 -6.94 -25.05 -37.35
CA LEU A 79 -6.07 -23.99 -37.89
C LEU A 79 -6.86 -22.79 -38.46
N HIS A 80 -8.01 -23.04 -39.09
CA HIS A 80 -8.82 -21.98 -39.70
C HIS A 80 -9.98 -21.50 -38.82
N GLY A 81 -10.21 -22.15 -37.67
CA GLY A 81 -11.30 -21.81 -36.74
C GLY A 81 -11.03 -20.55 -35.90
N GLY A 82 -9.79 -20.05 -35.86
CA GLY A 82 -9.43 -18.89 -35.04
C GLY A 82 -9.43 -19.16 -33.53
N PHE A 83 -9.40 -20.42 -33.14
CA PHE A 83 -9.53 -20.92 -31.77
C PHE A 83 -8.41 -20.45 -30.83
N GLU A 84 -7.21 -20.16 -31.34
CA GLU A 84 -6.14 -19.52 -30.56
C GLU A 84 -6.58 -18.20 -29.91
N LYS A 85 -7.40 -17.39 -30.61
CA LYS A 85 -7.88 -16.11 -30.05
C LYS A 85 -8.81 -16.31 -28.85
N ASN A 86 -9.56 -17.41 -28.87
CA ASN A 86 -10.46 -17.80 -27.79
C ASN A 86 -9.72 -18.56 -26.69
N GLY A 87 -8.43 -18.89 -26.90
CA GLY A 87 -7.63 -19.69 -25.98
C GLY A 87 -8.09 -21.14 -25.89
N PHE A 88 -8.57 -21.70 -27.01
CA PHE A 88 -9.01 -23.09 -27.07
C PHE A 88 -7.90 -24.02 -27.56
N SER A 89 -7.70 -25.12 -26.83
CA SER A 89 -6.81 -26.21 -27.22
C SER A 89 -7.57 -27.52 -27.26
N PHE A 90 -7.41 -28.28 -28.35
CA PHE A 90 -8.11 -29.53 -28.59
C PHE A 90 -7.13 -30.70 -28.69
N TYR A 91 -7.48 -31.81 -28.05
CA TYR A 91 -6.70 -33.04 -28.06
C TYR A 91 -7.61 -34.23 -28.35
N VAL A 92 -7.11 -35.21 -29.09
CA VAL A 92 -7.80 -36.48 -29.34
C VAL A 92 -6.92 -37.62 -28.87
N LEU A 93 -7.44 -38.42 -27.95
CA LEU A 93 -6.76 -39.60 -27.42
C LEU A 93 -7.40 -40.86 -28.01
N LYS A 94 -6.58 -41.87 -28.28
CA LYS A 94 -7.02 -43.24 -28.56
C LYS A 94 -6.21 -44.20 -27.67
N ASN A 95 -6.90 -45.00 -26.85
CA ASN A 95 -6.26 -45.87 -25.86
C ASN A 95 -5.23 -45.11 -24.98
N ASP A 96 -5.65 -43.96 -24.44
CA ASP A 96 -4.87 -43.04 -23.59
C ASP A 96 -3.61 -42.44 -24.23
N LYS A 97 -3.43 -42.59 -25.54
CA LYS A 97 -2.37 -41.93 -26.31
C LYS A 97 -2.94 -40.80 -27.15
N ILE A 98 -2.30 -39.64 -27.08
CA ILE A 98 -2.64 -38.50 -27.93
C ILE A 98 -2.34 -38.89 -29.39
N ILE A 99 -3.36 -38.80 -30.24
CA ILE A 99 -3.25 -39.03 -31.68
C ILE A 99 -3.35 -37.72 -32.47
N TYR A 100 -4.13 -36.72 -31.99
CA TYR A 100 -4.24 -35.39 -32.61
C TYR A 100 -4.18 -34.29 -31.55
N TRP A 101 -3.62 -33.12 -31.91
CA TRP A 101 -3.57 -31.91 -31.08
C TRP A 101 -3.68 -30.65 -31.94
N SER A 102 -4.36 -29.61 -31.46
CA SER A 102 -4.53 -28.33 -32.20
C SER A 102 -3.34 -27.38 -32.06
N ASP A 103 -2.66 -27.43 -30.92
CA ASP A 103 -1.57 -26.54 -30.56
C ASP A 103 -0.60 -27.25 -29.60
N ASN A 104 0.46 -26.54 -29.22
CA ASN A 104 1.46 -26.98 -28.26
C ASN A 104 1.61 -26.00 -27.09
N GLU A 105 0.59 -25.17 -26.85
CA GLU A 105 0.66 -24.13 -25.83
C GLU A 105 0.50 -24.72 -24.43
N PRO A 106 -0.59 -25.43 -24.06
CA PRO A 106 -0.71 -26.07 -22.75
C PRO A 106 0.38 -27.12 -22.51
N VAL A 107 1.09 -27.00 -21.38
CA VAL A 107 2.07 -28.01 -20.96
C VAL A 107 1.32 -29.15 -20.25
N VAL A 108 0.75 -30.06 -21.04
CA VAL A 108 -0.09 -31.17 -20.55
C VAL A 108 0.65 -32.51 -20.54
N THR A 109 0.39 -33.32 -19.52
CA THR A 109 0.73 -34.75 -19.52
C THR A 109 -0.48 -35.60 -19.91
N THR A 110 -0.28 -36.86 -20.27
CA THR A 110 -1.39 -37.79 -20.53
C THR A 110 -2.31 -37.93 -19.33
N ASP A 111 -1.77 -37.90 -18.11
CA ASP A 111 -2.52 -38.06 -16.86
C ASP A 111 -3.48 -36.89 -16.64
N ASP A 112 -3.07 -35.66 -16.96
CA ASP A 112 -3.91 -34.45 -16.90
C ASP A 112 -5.16 -34.58 -17.80
N LEU A 113 -4.99 -35.28 -18.93
CA LEU A 113 -6.00 -35.49 -19.97
C LEU A 113 -6.91 -36.71 -19.70
N THR A 114 -6.59 -37.57 -18.73
CA THR A 114 -7.40 -38.77 -18.41
C THR A 114 -8.68 -38.45 -17.61
N SER A 115 -8.77 -37.27 -16.98
CA SER A 115 -9.94 -36.84 -16.20
C SER A 115 -11.27 -36.90 -16.98
N THR A 116 -12.37 -37.27 -16.32
CA THR A 116 -13.73 -37.26 -16.90
C THR A 116 -14.61 -36.13 -16.36
N SER A 117 -14.11 -35.35 -15.40
CA SER A 117 -14.84 -34.23 -14.80
C SER A 117 -14.96 -33.08 -15.80
N GLN A 118 -16.19 -32.73 -16.17
CA GLN A 118 -16.49 -31.56 -17.00
C GLN A 118 -16.28 -30.27 -16.18
N GLY A 119 -15.75 -29.23 -16.82
CA GLY A 119 -15.49 -27.94 -16.16
C GLY A 119 -14.43 -28.01 -15.06
N LYS A 120 -13.52 -29.01 -15.10
CA LYS A 120 -12.46 -29.14 -14.11
C LYS A 120 -11.44 -28.01 -14.30
N PHE A 121 -11.16 -27.27 -13.24
CA PHE A 121 -10.03 -26.34 -13.18
C PHE A 121 -8.71 -27.11 -13.17
N LEU A 122 -7.87 -26.86 -14.16
CA LEU A 122 -6.60 -27.52 -14.39
C LEU A 122 -5.48 -26.47 -14.35
N SER A 123 -4.66 -26.52 -13.31
CA SER A 123 -3.49 -25.64 -13.19
C SER A 123 -2.28 -26.37 -13.77
N LEU A 124 -1.70 -25.80 -14.82
CA LEU A 124 -0.54 -26.32 -15.54
C LEU A 124 0.66 -25.36 -15.37
N PRO A 125 1.90 -25.81 -15.64
CA PRO A 125 3.10 -24.98 -15.46
C PRO A 125 3.09 -23.64 -16.19
N ASN A 126 2.33 -23.52 -17.28
CA ASN A 126 2.27 -22.30 -18.09
C ASN A 126 0.94 -21.53 -17.98
N GLY A 127 -0.04 -22.04 -17.23
CA GLY A 127 -1.33 -21.38 -17.10
C GLY A 127 -2.43 -22.24 -16.51
N ASP A 128 -3.55 -21.59 -16.25
CA ASP A 128 -4.75 -22.21 -15.72
C ASP A 128 -5.80 -22.38 -16.81
N PHE A 129 -6.39 -23.57 -16.89
CA PHE A 129 -7.31 -23.99 -17.95
C PHE A 129 -8.59 -24.61 -17.39
N LEU A 130 -9.68 -24.56 -18.16
CA LEU A 130 -10.88 -25.38 -17.94
C LEU A 130 -10.90 -26.58 -18.87
N PHE A 131 -11.10 -27.76 -18.29
CA PHE A 131 -11.13 -29.03 -19.00
C PHE A 131 -12.56 -29.49 -19.30
N TYR A 132 -12.77 -29.90 -20.56
CA TYR A 132 -13.98 -30.58 -21.03
C TYR A 132 -13.62 -31.78 -21.89
N SER A 133 -14.45 -32.83 -21.87
CA SER A 133 -14.20 -34.01 -22.71
C SER A 133 -15.46 -34.75 -23.13
N ILE A 134 -15.39 -35.40 -24.27
CA ILE A 134 -16.43 -36.27 -24.82
C ILE A 134 -15.77 -37.58 -25.23
N SER A 135 -16.38 -38.72 -24.88
CA SER A 135 -15.87 -40.05 -25.26
C SER A 135 -16.76 -40.68 -26.32
N ASP A 136 -16.15 -41.37 -27.29
CA ASP A 136 -16.83 -42.12 -28.34
C ASP A 136 -16.03 -43.37 -28.71
N GLY A 137 -16.48 -44.54 -28.24
CA GLY A 137 -15.77 -45.80 -28.39
C GLY A 137 -14.37 -45.75 -27.75
N GLU A 138 -13.34 -46.07 -28.53
CA GLU A 138 -11.93 -46.03 -28.11
C GLU A 138 -11.31 -44.62 -28.11
N LYS A 139 -12.05 -43.61 -28.59
CA LYS A 139 -11.55 -42.24 -28.72
C LYS A 139 -12.12 -41.33 -27.64
N LYS A 140 -11.27 -40.41 -27.17
CA LYS A 140 -11.65 -39.33 -26.26
C LYS A 140 -11.25 -37.99 -26.85
N TYR A 141 -12.19 -37.08 -26.96
CA TYR A 141 -12.01 -35.73 -27.47
C TYR A 141 -11.99 -34.78 -26.29
N ILE A 142 -10.97 -33.93 -26.22
CA ILE A 142 -10.72 -33.05 -25.09
C ILE A 142 -10.60 -31.62 -25.61
N GLY A 143 -11.20 -30.69 -24.87
CA GLY A 143 -11.09 -29.27 -25.10
C GLY A 143 -10.63 -28.58 -23.81
N LEU A 144 -9.69 -27.66 -23.94
CA LEU A 144 -9.21 -26.79 -22.88
C LEU A 144 -9.57 -25.35 -23.20
N ILE A 145 -9.96 -24.57 -22.20
CA ILE A 145 -10.13 -23.12 -22.30
C ILE A 145 -9.10 -22.46 -21.39
N LEU A 146 -8.19 -21.68 -21.95
CA LEU A 146 -7.25 -20.88 -21.19
C LEU A 146 -8.02 -19.81 -20.39
N LEU A 147 -7.79 -19.76 -19.08
CA LEU A 147 -8.25 -18.69 -18.20
C LEU A 147 -7.17 -17.62 -18.00
N ARG A 148 -5.95 -18.04 -17.66
CA ARG A 148 -4.83 -17.15 -17.32
C ARG A 148 -3.48 -17.80 -17.61
N HIS A 149 -2.55 -17.05 -18.19
CA HIS A 149 -1.14 -17.40 -18.32
C HIS A 149 -0.36 -17.13 -17.02
N ASN A 150 0.44 -18.11 -16.61
CA ASN A 150 1.24 -18.12 -15.37
C ASN A 150 2.68 -18.58 -15.63
N PHE A 151 3.37 -17.99 -16.60
CA PHE A 151 4.78 -18.25 -16.89
C PHE A 151 5.69 -17.83 -15.72
N ASP A 152 6.67 -18.66 -15.39
CA ASP A 152 7.73 -18.36 -14.41
C ASP A 152 8.60 -17.15 -14.81
N TYR A 153 8.70 -16.88 -16.12
CA TYR A 153 9.51 -15.81 -16.68
C TYR A 153 8.68 -14.96 -17.65
N GLU A 154 8.64 -13.65 -17.38
CA GLU A 154 7.94 -12.67 -18.22
C GLU A 154 8.93 -11.94 -19.14
N ASN A 155 8.61 -11.85 -20.43
CA ASN A 155 9.40 -11.14 -21.43
C ASN A 155 8.50 -10.57 -22.54
N LYS A 156 9.09 -9.94 -23.56
CA LYS A 156 8.33 -9.34 -24.68
C LYS A 156 7.45 -10.32 -25.50
N TYR A 157 7.62 -11.63 -25.31
CA TYR A 157 6.86 -12.69 -25.97
C TYR A 157 5.95 -13.45 -24.98
N LEU A 158 6.41 -13.67 -23.75
CA LEU A 158 5.66 -14.35 -22.68
C LEU A 158 5.16 -13.30 -21.70
N VAL A 159 3.85 -13.04 -21.72
CA VAL A 159 3.20 -12.05 -20.86
C VAL A 159 2.17 -12.77 -20.01
N ASN A 160 2.27 -12.61 -18.68
CA ASN A 160 1.29 -13.17 -17.77
C ASN A 160 0.01 -12.34 -17.79
N GLY A 161 -1.14 -13.01 -17.72
CA GLY A 161 -2.42 -12.31 -17.81
C GLY A 161 -3.59 -13.21 -18.13
N PHE A 162 -4.79 -12.66 -17.99
CA PHE A 162 -6.01 -13.36 -18.35
C PHE A 162 -6.15 -13.50 -19.86
N ASN A 163 -6.88 -14.52 -20.29
CA ASN A 163 -7.29 -14.67 -21.68
C ASN A 163 -7.98 -13.39 -22.17
N LYS A 164 -7.45 -12.80 -23.26
CA LYS A 164 -7.89 -11.50 -23.79
C LYS A 164 -9.39 -11.46 -24.11
N THR A 165 -9.98 -12.60 -24.46
CA THR A 165 -11.39 -12.72 -24.80
C THR A 165 -12.30 -12.55 -23.58
N LEU A 166 -11.80 -12.82 -22.36
CA LEU A 166 -12.52 -12.52 -21.12
C LEU A 166 -12.62 -11.01 -20.84
N GLY A 167 -11.84 -10.17 -21.53
CA GLY A 167 -11.89 -8.72 -21.35
C GLY A 167 -11.33 -8.22 -20.03
N LEU A 168 -10.68 -9.09 -19.25
CA LEU A 168 -9.91 -8.72 -18.07
C LEU A 168 -8.56 -8.14 -18.52
N SER A 169 -8.38 -6.83 -18.36
CA SER A 169 -7.10 -6.17 -18.64
C SER A 169 -6.02 -6.62 -17.64
N GLY A 170 -4.75 -6.24 -17.90
CA GLY A 170 -3.68 -6.43 -16.91
C GLY A 170 -3.94 -5.75 -15.57
N SER A 171 -4.93 -4.85 -15.49
CA SER A 171 -5.39 -4.22 -14.25
C SER A 171 -5.99 -5.19 -13.24
N PHE A 172 -6.35 -6.40 -13.67
CA PHE A 172 -6.87 -7.42 -12.78
C PHE A 172 -5.74 -8.38 -12.39
N VAL A 173 -5.41 -8.41 -11.10
CA VAL A 173 -4.38 -9.29 -10.53
C VAL A 173 -5.05 -10.33 -9.66
N ALA A 174 -4.77 -11.61 -9.92
CA ALA A 174 -5.23 -12.70 -9.07
C ALA A 174 -4.42 -12.72 -7.75
N THR A 175 -5.09 -12.48 -6.62
CA THR A 175 -4.46 -12.44 -5.31
C THR A 175 -5.42 -12.89 -4.21
N SER A 176 -4.88 -13.53 -3.17
CA SER A 176 -5.66 -14.11 -2.07
C SER A 176 -6.49 -13.10 -1.27
N ASP A 177 -6.07 -11.83 -1.25
CA ASP A 177 -6.69 -10.68 -0.60
C ASP A 177 -7.59 -9.84 -1.53
N GLY A 178 -7.79 -10.30 -2.77
CA GLY A 178 -8.65 -9.64 -3.75
C GLY A 178 -10.09 -9.53 -3.26
N LYS A 179 -10.72 -8.39 -3.54
CA LYS A 179 -12.11 -8.10 -3.14
C LYS A 179 -13.15 -8.49 -4.19
N LEU A 180 -12.72 -8.62 -5.44
CA LEU A 180 -13.58 -9.03 -6.54
C LEU A 180 -13.47 -10.56 -6.69
N GLU A 181 -14.57 -11.22 -6.98
CA GLU A 181 -14.62 -12.67 -7.12
C GLU A 181 -14.95 -13.02 -8.57
N PHE A 182 -14.12 -13.87 -9.18
CA PHE A 182 -14.35 -14.43 -10.51
C PHE A 182 -14.70 -15.91 -10.39
N HIS A 183 -15.88 -16.25 -10.88
CA HIS A 183 -16.47 -17.59 -10.79
C HIS A 183 -16.36 -18.35 -12.10
N LEU A 184 -16.24 -19.66 -11.97
CA LEU A 184 -16.36 -20.61 -13.07
C LEU A 184 -17.84 -20.77 -13.48
N PRO A 185 -18.12 -21.35 -14.66
CA PRO A 185 -19.50 -21.58 -15.11
C PRO A 185 -20.35 -22.44 -14.17
N ASP A 186 -19.72 -23.28 -13.34
CA ASP A 186 -20.41 -24.08 -12.30
C ASP A 186 -20.68 -23.31 -10.99
N GLY A 187 -20.34 -22.02 -10.95
CA GLY A 187 -20.49 -21.14 -9.80
C GLY A 187 -19.39 -21.26 -8.75
N LYS A 188 -18.37 -22.12 -8.94
CA LYS A 188 -17.24 -22.19 -8.01
C LYS A 188 -16.33 -20.99 -8.19
N LEU A 189 -15.82 -20.47 -7.08
CA LEU A 189 -14.82 -19.40 -7.08
C LEU A 189 -13.52 -19.91 -7.73
N ALA A 190 -13.07 -19.23 -8.79
CA ALA A 190 -11.78 -19.52 -9.44
C ALA A 190 -10.68 -18.60 -8.91
N TYR A 191 -10.93 -17.29 -8.93
CA TYR A 191 -9.96 -16.29 -8.50
C TYR A 191 -10.60 -15.23 -7.62
N ARG A 192 -9.82 -14.75 -6.66
CA ARG A 192 -10.02 -13.42 -6.07
C ARG A 192 -9.15 -12.42 -6.81
N LEU A 193 -9.74 -11.33 -7.26
CA LEU A 193 -9.10 -10.32 -8.08
C LEU A 193 -8.95 -9.01 -7.30
N SER A 194 -7.77 -8.42 -7.41
CA SER A 194 -7.53 -7.00 -7.11
C SER A 194 -7.60 -6.21 -8.41
N TYR A 195 -8.27 -5.07 -8.39
CA TYR A 195 -8.30 -4.14 -9.51
C TYR A 195 -7.30 -3.02 -9.26
N GLU A 196 -6.11 -3.18 -9.82
CA GLU A 196 -5.05 -2.18 -9.82
C GLU A 196 -5.05 -1.49 -11.17
N ASN A 197 -5.41 -0.20 -11.19
CA ASN A 197 -5.53 0.52 -12.44
C ASN A 197 -4.15 0.77 -13.06
N LEU A 198 -3.63 -0.16 -13.88
CA LEU A 198 -2.32 -0.05 -14.54
C LEU A 198 -2.15 1.20 -15.43
N ASN A 199 -3.24 1.85 -15.82
CA ASN A 199 -3.20 3.15 -16.49
C ASN A 199 -3.17 4.31 -15.47
N ASP A 200 -2.16 4.27 -14.58
CA ASP A 200 -1.91 5.26 -13.52
C ASP A 200 -1.60 6.68 -14.05
N SER A 201 -1.63 6.89 -15.37
CA SER A 201 -1.52 8.21 -15.99
C SER A 201 -2.86 8.94 -16.19
N GLU A 202 -4.03 8.30 -16.01
CA GLU A 202 -5.31 8.99 -16.10
C GLU A 202 -6.26 8.72 -14.92
N LYS A 203 -6.61 9.83 -14.25
CA LYS A 203 -7.76 10.06 -13.34
C LYS A 203 -7.54 9.77 -11.86
N SER A 204 -6.78 10.72 -11.28
CA SER A 204 -6.99 11.35 -9.97
C SER A 204 -7.54 10.42 -8.90
N SER A 205 -6.64 9.82 -8.12
CA SER A 205 -7.02 9.28 -6.83
C SER A 205 -7.78 10.37 -6.05
N PRO A 206 -8.97 10.07 -5.47
CA PRO A 206 -9.75 11.06 -4.75
C PRO A 206 -9.08 11.52 -3.44
N VAL A 207 -7.85 11.05 -3.16
CA VAL A 207 -6.95 11.52 -2.10
C VAL A 207 -6.91 13.04 -1.99
N TRP A 208 -6.82 13.78 -3.09
CA TRP A 208 -6.79 15.26 -3.05
C TRP A 208 -8.06 15.86 -2.43
N MET A 209 -9.21 15.22 -2.59
CA MET A 209 -10.47 15.66 -1.96
C MET A 209 -10.44 15.43 -0.45
N TYR A 210 -9.87 14.31 0.02
CA TYR A 210 -9.66 14.08 1.45
C TYR A 210 -8.64 15.06 2.04
N LEU A 211 -7.58 15.42 1.32
CA LEU A 211 -6.61 16.44 1.75
C LEU A 211 -7.26 17.82 1.88
N ILE A 212 -8.11 18.22 0.93
CA ILE A 212 -8.90 19.47 1.01
C ILE A 212 -9.87 19.42 2.20
N ALA A 213 -10.55 18.29 2.41
CA ALA A 213 -11.44 18.10 3.55
C ALA A 213 -10.69 18.22 4.88
N LEU A 214 -9.48 17.65 4.99
CA LEU A 214 -8.60 17.77 6.15
C LEU A 214 -8.24 19.24 6.44
N VAL A 215 -7.89 20.02 5.41
CA VAL A 215 -7.59 21.46 5.56
C VAL A 215 -8.81 22.22 6.08
N PHE A 216 -10.00 21.98 5.53
CA PHE A 216 -11.23 22.59 6.04
C PHE A 216 -11.56 22.18 7.47
N CYS A 217 -11.32 20.93 7.84
CA CYS A 217 -11.45 20.46 9.22
C CYS A 217 -10.49 21.21 10.17
N PHE A 218 -9.24 21.45 9.78
CA PHE A 218 -8.31 22.23 10.60
C PHE A 218 -8.72 23.69 10.76
N ILE A 219 -9.14 24.35 9.66
CA ILE A 219 -9.59 25.75 9.72
C ILE A 219 -10.87 25.85 10.55
N GLY A 220 -11.86 24.97 10.31
CA GLY A 220 -13.11 24.92 11.08
C GLY A 220 -12.85 24.67 12.57
N SER A 221 -11.95 23.73 12.90
CA SER A 221 -11.56 23.43 14.27
C SER A 221 -10.88 24.62 14.94
N HIS A 222 -9.98 25.33 14.25
CA HIS A 222 -9.35 26.55 14.76
C HIS A 222 -10.40 27.61 15.13
N LEU A 223 -11.39 27.84 14.26
CA LEU A 223 -12.45 28.83 14.48
C LEU A 223 -13.36 28.46 15.65
N LEU A 224 -13.75 27.19 15.78
CA LEU A 224 -14.56 26.70 16.90
C LEU A 224 -13.78 26.73 18.21
N MET A 225 -12.52 26.25 18.24
CA MET A 225 -11.63 26.37 19.39
C MET A 225 -11.60 27.82 19.86
N ARG A 226 -11.36 28.77 18.96
CA ARG A 226 -11.31 30.19 19.28
C ARG A 226 -12.62 30.69 19.88
N HIS A 227 -13.76 30.29 19.32
CA HIS A 227 -15.07 30.65 19.84
C HIS A 227 -15.29 30.10 21.26
N PHE A 228 -15.04 28.81 21.47
CA PHE A 228 -15.27 28.16 22.75
C PHE A 228 -14.32 28.67 23.84
N TYR A 229 -13.03 28.80 23.55
CA TYR A 229 -12.05 29.35 24.51
C TYR A 229 -12.37 30.79 24.91
N ARG A 230 -12.89 31.62 23.99
CA ARG A 230 -13.33 32.99 24.31
C ARG A 230 -14.57 33.05 25.19
N LYS A 231 -15.41 32.01 25.15
CA LYS A 231 -16.60 31.90 26.00
C LYS A 231 -16.26 31.37 27.39
N SER A 232 -15.43 30.33 27.47
CA SER A 232 -14.96 29.73 28.72
C SER A 232 -13.77 28.80 28.46
N LEU A 233 -12.79 28.80 29.36
CA LEU A 233 -11.67 27.84 29.31
C LEU A 233 -12.14 26.39 29.37
N VAL A 234 -13.20 26.11 30.14
CA VAL A 234 -13.78 24.76 30.26
C VAL A 234 -14.38 24.32 28.93
N ALA A 235 -15.16 25.20 28.27
CA ALA A 235 -15.78 24.89 26.99
C ALA A 235 -14.73 24.62 25.90
N GLY A 236 -13.67 25.41 25.84
CA GLY A 236 -12.56 25.17 24.91
C GLY A 236 -11.83 23.85 25.20
N SER A 237 -11.60 23.53 26.48
CA SER A 237 -10.94 22.28 26.88
C SER A 237 -11.78 21.04 26.54
N ILE A 238 -13.10 21.09 26.76
CA ILE A 238 -14.03 20.02 26.35
C ILE A 238 -13.96 19.81 24.83
N PHE A 239 -13.89 20.89 24.04
CA PHE A 239 -13.77 20.78 22.59
C PHE A 239 -12.45 20.12 22.15
N VAL A 240 -11.33 20.44 22.82
CA VAL A 240 -10.05 19.77 22.54
C VAL A 240 -10.10 18.28 22.87
N VAL A 241 -10.72 17.90 24.00
CA VAL A 241 -10.93 16.49 24.34
C VAL A 241 -11.77 15.78 23.28
N LEU A 242 -12.84 16.41 22.80
CA LEU A 242 -13.67 15.88 21.71
C LEU A 242 -12.84 15.65 20.43
N LEU A 243 -11.95 16.58 20.07
CA LEU A 243 -11.07 16.41 18.92
C LEU A 243 -10.10 15.24 19.08
N TRP A 244 -9.57 15.01 20.28
CA TRP A 244 -8.72 13.84 20.56
C TRP A 244 -9.49 12.52 20.54
N ILE A 245 -10.77 12.51 20.95
CA ILE A 245 -11.65 11.35 20.79
C ILE A 245 -11.85 11.05 19.30
N ILE A 246 -12.23 12.06 18.51
CA ILE A 246 -12.40 11.91 17.06
C ILE A 246 -11.08 11.43 16.43
N ARG A 247 -9.94 12.02 16.82
CA ARG A 247 -8.63 11.62 16.32
C ARG A 247 -8.33 10.16 16.64
N SER A 248 -8.60 9.70 17.86
CA SER A 248 -8.41 8.31 18.27
C SER A 248 -9.24 7.34 17.42
N LEU A 249 -10.49 7.71 17.09
CA LEU A 249 -11.34 6.94 16.19
C LEU A 249 -10.78 6.91 14.76
N THR A 250 -10.30 8.05 14.24
CA THR A 250 -9.72 8.10 12.88
C THR A 250 -8.45 7.26 12.73
N ILE A 251 -7.64 7.12 13.80
CA ILE A 251 -6.46 6.25 13.82
C ILE A 251 -6.90 4.78 13.91
N ALA A 252 -7.78 4.46 14.86
CA ALA A 252 -8.22 3.08 15.11
C ALA A 252 -8.88 2.44 13.89
N TYR A 253 -9.74 3.19 13.19
CA TYR A 253 -10.45 2.72 12.00
C TYR A 253 -9.74 3.05 10.68
N LYS A 254 -8.54 3.66 10.74
CA LYS A 254 -7.80 4.15 9.56
C LYS A 254 -8.70 4.95 8.60
N LEU A 255 -9.48 5.90 9.14
CA LEU A 255 -10.42 6.71 8.36
C LEU A 255 -9.80 8.05 7.95
N PRO A 256 -9.86 8.43 6.66
CA PRO A 256 -10.24 7.65 5.47
C PRO A 256 -9.14 6.67 5.04
N ASN A 257 -9.52 5.49 4.57
CA ASN A 257 -8.58 4.39 4.25
C ASN A 257 -7.57 4.78 3.17
N GLU A 258 -7.99 5.62 2.23
CA GLU A 258 -7.22 6.08 1.07
C GLU A 258 -6.07 7.00 1.50
N LEU A 259 -6.25 7.78 2.58
CA LEU A 259 -5.15 8.55 3.16
C LEU A 259 -4.11 7.61 3.77
N TYR A 260 -4.53 6.52 4.44
CA TYR A 260 -3.62 5.52 5.00
C TYR A 260 -2.97 4.62 3.94
N GLY A 261 -3.42 4.67 2.69
CA GLY A 261 -2.72 4.08 1.54
C GLY A 261 -1.52 4.90 1.05
N LEU A 262 -1.38 6.16 1.49
CA LEU A 262 -0.24 7.00 1.13
C LEU A 262 1.02 6.58 1.89
N GLN A 263 2.17 6.67 1.23
CA GLN A 263 3.46 6.34 1.84
C GLN A 263 3.75 7.13 3.14
N ILE A 264 3.30 8.39 3.25
CA ILE A 264 3.50 9.19 4.47
C ILE A 264 2.73 8.65 5.69
N PHE A 265 1.65 7.91 5.47
CA PHE A 265 0.88 7.21 6.50
C PHE A 265 1.33 5.75 6.68
N SER A 266 2.37 5.30 5.97
CA SER A 266 2.95 3.98 6.13
C SER A 266 3.85 3.91 7.37
N PRO A 267 3.74 2.86 8.20
CA PRO A 267 4.63 2.64 9.34
C PRO A 267 6.07 2.31 8.91
N GLN A 268 6.31 2.00 7.63
CA GLN A 268 7.65 1.69 7.11
C GLN A 268 8.64 2.85 7.30
N TYR A 269 8.17 4.09 7.12
CA TYR A 269 9.03 5.27 7.20
C TYR A 269 9.21 5.77 8.63
N TYR A 270 8.18 5.65 9.46
CA TYR A 270 8.23 6.00 10.88
C TYR A 270 7.10 5.29 11.63
N ALA A 271 7.45 4.61 12.72
CA ALA A 271 6.47 4.05 13.65
C ALA A 271 7.04 4.07 15.07
N SER A 272 6.24 4.53 16.02
CA SER A 272 6.66 4.64 17.42
C SER A 272 5.61 4.11 18.40
N SER A 273 4.35 4.56 18.27
CA SER A 273 3.27 4.13 19.16
C SER A 273 1.91 4.30 18.48
N PHE A 274 0.82 3.91 19.16
CA PHE A 274 -0.55 4.01 18.62
C PHE A 274 -0.88 5.39 18.03
N TYR A 275 -0.55 6.48 18.74
CA TYR A 275 -0.83 7.84 18.27
C TYR A 275 0.18 8.34 17.22
N PHE A 276 1.33 7.69 17.10
CA PHE A 276 2.45 8.09 16.24
C PHE A 276 2.93 6.91 15.41
N ASN A 277 1.99 6.27 14.70
CA ASN A 277 2.23 5.05 13.93
C ASN A 277 2.65 5.33 12.47
N SER A 278 2.72 6.61 12.09
CA SER A 278 3.19 7.08 10.79
C SER A 278 3.62 8.55 10.87
N LEU A 279 4.36 9.01 9.86
CA LEU A 279 4.80 10.42 9.78
C LEU A 279 3.59 11.35 9.59
N GLY A 280 2.62 10.92 8.78
CA GLY A 280 1.35 11.62 8.59
C GLY A 280 0.56 11.75 9.90
N ASP A 281 0.54 10.69 10.71
CA ASP A 281 -0.13 10.74 12.01
C ASP A 281 0.52 11.73 12.98
N LEU A 282 1.86 11.77 13.00
CA LEU A 282 2.63 12.73 13.79
C LEU A 282 2.36 14.16 13.34
N LEU A 283 2.32 14.44 12.04
CA LEU A 283 2.02 15.77 11.50
C LEU A 283 0.62 16.26 11.90
N ILE A 284 -0.41 15.41 11.75
CA ILE A 284 -1.77 15.76 12.14
C ILE A 284 -1.83 16.08 13.64
N ASN A 285 -1.19 15.25 14.47
CA ASN A 285 -1.15 15.47 15.92
C ASN A 285 -0.40 16.76 16.29
N ALA A 286 0.73 17.03 15.63
CA ALA A 286 1.50 18.26 15.83
C ALA A 286 0.71 19.51 15.45
N ILE A 287 -0.09 19.46 14.37
CA ILE A 287 -1.01 20.55 14.00
C ILE A 287 -2.08 20.75 15.09
N ILE A 288 -2.68 19.68 15.62
CA ILE A 288 -3.69 19.77 16.70
C ILE A 288 -3.09 20.40 17.96
N PHE A 289 -1.86 20.01 18.35
CA PHE A 289 -1.16 20.62 19.47
C PHE A 289 -0.92 22.12 19.24
N LEU A 290 -0.44 22.50 18.05
CA LEU A 290 -0.20 23.90 17.70
C LEU A 290 -1.48 24.73 17.71
N LEU A 291 -2.56 24.24 17.09
CA LEU A 291 -3.85 24.93 17.07
C LEU A 291 -4.40 25.14 18.49
N THR A 292 -4.22 24.16 19.37
CA THR A 292 -4.61 24.26 20.78
C THR A 292 -3.79 25.35 21.48
N ALA A 293 -2.47 25.35 21.32
CA ALA A 293 -1.59 26.31 21.97
C ALA A 293 -1.84 27.76 21.49
N ILE A 294 -2.03 27.98 20.19
CA ILE A 294 -2.35 29.31 19.62
C ILE A 294 -3.66 29.85 20.21
N ASN A 295 -4.72 29.02 20.23
CA ASN A 295 -6.02 29.45 20.72
C ASN A 295 -6.05 29.67 22.23
N LEU A 296 -5.30 28.87 22.99
CA LEU A 296 -5.16 29.04 24.43
C LEU A 296 -4.40 30.33 24.76
N TYR A 297 -3.29 30.61 24.07
CA TYR A 297 -2.53 31.85 24.24
C TYR A 297 -3.40 33.10 24.05
N ASP A 298 -4.28 33.10 23.05
CA ASP A 298 -5.19 34.21 22.71
C ASP A 298 -6.10 34.62 23.89
N VAL A 299 -6.48 33.67 24.74
CA VAL A 299 -7.42 33.87 25.87
C VAL A 299 -6.75 33.94 27.23
N CYS A 300 -5.48 33.52 27.34
CA CYS A 300 -4.71 33.60 28.58
C CYS A 300 -4.50 35.06 29.01
N ARG A 301 -4.76 35.33 30.30
CA ARG A 301 -4.56 36.62 30.96
C ARG A 301 -3.82 36.41 32.27
N LYS A 302 -3.17 37.45 32.77
CA LYS A 302 -2.48 37.41 34.06
C LYS A 302 -3.43 36.97 35.16
N ILE A 303 -3.02 35.98 35.96
CA ILE A 303 -3.73 35.52 37.15
C ILE A 303 -2.89 35.91 38.38
N LYS A 304 -3.52 36.14 39.53
CA LYS A 304 -2.77 36.23 40.79
C LYS A 304 -2.14 34.86 41.07
N SER A 305 -0.83 34.77 40.94
CA SER A 305 -0.08 33.52 41.07
C SER A 305 0.49 33.34 42.48
N SER A 306 0.31 32.16 43.05
CA SER A 306 1.07 31.73 44.24
C SER A 306 2.34 30.98 43.83
N LEU A 307 3.32 30.85 44.74
CA LEU A 307 4.56 30.11 44.49
C LEU A 307 4.28 28.67 44.01
N TYR A 308 3.26 28.01 44.58
CA TYR A 308 2.83 26.68 44.17
C TYR A 308 2.42 26.64 42.68
N GLN A 309 1.64 27.60 42.20
CA GLN A 309 1.21 27.66 40.79
C GLN A 309 2.36 27.91 39.82
N VAL A 310 3.37 28.68 40.26
CA VAL A 310 4.62 28.88 39.50
C VAL A 310 5.37 27.55 39.38
N ILE A 311 5.58 26.85 40.50
CA ILE A 311 6.28 25.55 40.53
C ILE A 311 5.56 24.54 39.63
N VAL A 312 4.23 24.42 39.76
CA VAL A 312 3.42 23.51 38.94
C VAL A 312 3.56 23.85 37.45
N SER A 313 3.54 25.13 37.08
CA SER A 313 3.69 25.56 35.69
C SER A 313 5.07 25.23 35.12
N ILE A 314 6.13 25.38 35.91
CA ILE A 314 7.51 25.01 35.52
C ILE A 314 7.62 23.49 35.34
N VAL A 315 7.06 22.70 36.26
CA VAL A 315 7.06 21.22 36.17
C VAL A 315 6.30 20.76 34.93
N LEU A 316 5.12 21.31 34.66
CA LEU A 316 4.33 20.99 33.47
C LEU A 316 5.06 21.35 32.17
N LEU A 317 5.75 22.50 32.15
CA LEU A 317 6.54 22.93 31.00
C LEU A 317 7.75 22.01 30.79
N GLY A 318 8.42 21.58 31.86
CA GLY A 318 9.51 20.61 31.80
C GLY A 318 9.05 19.24 31.30
N LEU A 319 7.90 18.75 31.77
CA LEU A 319 7.30 17.49 31.30
C LEU A 319 6.95 17.58 29.80
N LEU A 320 6.40 18.70 29.35
CA LEU A 320 6.14 18.93 27.94
C LEU A 320 7.42 18.93 27.11
N ALA A 321 8.48 19.61 27.60
CA ALA A 321 9.79 19.63 26.93
C ALA A 321 10.37 18.23 26.78
N VAL A 322 10.35 17.42 27.84
CA VAL A 322 10.80 16.01 27.80
C VAL A 322 9.96 15.20 26.83
N SER A 323 8.63 15.37 26.85
CA SER A 323 7.72 14.63 25.97
C SER A 323 8.02 14.93 24.49
N PHE A 324 8.21 16.21 24.13
CA PHE A 324 8.56 16.59 22.75
C PHE A 324 9.98 16.17 22.37
N HIS A 325 10.93 16.21 23.31
CA HIS A 325 12.28 15.66 23.08
C HIS A 325 12.23 14.16 22.75
N LEU A 326 11.43 13.39 23.49
CA LEU A 326 11.23 11.95 23.22
C LEU A 326 10.56 11.71 21.86
N LEU A 327 9.58 12.53 21.46
CA LEU A 327 8.96 12.44 20.14
C LEU A 327 9.95 12.74 19.00
N ILE A 328 10.77 13.79 19.14
CA ILE A 328 11.81 14.14 18.17
C ILE A 328 12.86 13.01 18.09
N THR A 329 13.28 12.48 19.25
CA THR A 329 14.23 11.38 19.33
C THR A 329 13.68 10.11 18.67
N GLY A 330 12.43 9.76 18.98
CA GLY A 330 11.74 8.63 18.35
C GLY A 330 11.58 8.81 16.85
N LEU A 331 11.29 10.02 16.37
CA LEU A 331 11.21 10.34 14.95
C LEU A 331 12.55 10.12 14.25
N ILE A 332 13.68 10.47 14.87
CA ILE A 332 14.99 10.33 14.23
C ILE A 332 15.49 8.88 14.28
N ILE A 333 15.39 8.24 15.45
CA ILE A 333 15.92 6.89 15.68
C ILE A 333 15.03 5.81 15.03
N ASN A 334 13.71 5.89 15.18
CA ASN A 334 12.76 4.85 14.73
C ASN A 334 12.22 5.11 13.31
N SER A 335 12.93 5.90 12.50
CA SER A 335 12.56 6.14 11.11
C SER A 335 13.63 5.66 10.14
N GLN A 336 13.21 5.36 8.92
CA GLN A 336 14.13 5.13 7.80
C GLN A 336 14.49 6.43 7.06
N ILE A 337 14.09 7.58 7.61
CA ILE A 337 14.28 8.89 6.99
C ILE A 337 15.73 9.35 7.23
N SER A 338 16.34 9.90 6.17
CA SER A 338 17.64 10.56 6.26
C SER A 338 17.47 11.98 6.77
N PHE A 339 18.24 12.34 7.79
CA PHE A 339 18.32 13.70 8.32
C PHE A 339 19.69 14.32 8.02
N ASP A 340 20.42 13.81 7.02
CA ASP A 340 21.72 14.36 6.65
C ASP A 340 21.54 15.70 5.91
N VAL A 341 22.10 16.76 6.49
CA VAL A 341 22.06 18.11 5.94
C VAL A 341 23.27 18.36 5.02
N ASN A 342 24.28 17.50 5.06
CA ASN A 342 25.49 17.62 4.26
C ASN A 342 25.28 17.17 2.81
N THR A 343 24.27 16.32 2.57
CA THR A 343 23.85 15.88 1.22
C THR A 343 22.43 16.33 0.90
N PRO A 344 22.17 17.66 0.75
CA PRO A 344 20.83 18.19 0.53
C PRO A 344 20.17 17.68 -0.76
N LEU A 345 20.96 17.25 -1.74
CA LEU A 345 20.49 16.67 -3.01
C LEU A 345 19.97 15.22 -2.85
N GLU A 346 20.31 14.55 -1.76
CA GLU A 346 19.87 13.18 -1.45
C GLU A 346 18.67 13.14 -0.50
N MET A 347 18.16 14.31 -0.08
CA MET A 347 17.05 14.40 0.85
C MET A 347 15.75 13.94 0.19
N SER A 348 15.11 12.94 0.81
CA SER A 348 13.78 12.51 0.40
C SER A 348 12.71 13.53 0.80
N GLU A 349 11.57 13.52 0.12
CA GLU A 349 10.40 14.33 0.47
C GLU A 349 9.95 14.11 1.93
N PHE A 350 10.11 12.89 2.46
CA PHE A 350 9.82 12.56 3.86
C PHE A 350 10.69 13.34 4.85
N SER A 351 11.92 13.69 4.47
CA SER A 351 12.82 14.50 5.29
C SER A 351 12.21 15.88 5.54
N ILE A 352 11.69 16.52 4.48
CA ILE A 352 11.01 17.83 4.57
C ILE A 352 9.81 17.75 5.52
N TRP A 353 8.99 16.71 5.37
CA TRP A 353 7.84 16.49 6.24
C TRP A 353 8.24 16.20 7.70
N ALA A 354 9.33 15.49 7.93
CA ALA A 354 9.87 15.27 9.27
C ALA A 354 10.38 16.57 9.91
N TYR A 355 11.11 17.42 9.17
CA TYR A 355 11.50 18.75 9.64
C TYR A 355 10.30 19.65 9.93
N ALA A 356 9.24 19.57 9.12
CA ALA A 356 7.99 20.27 9.38
C ALA A 356 7.33 19.80 10.69
N ALA A 357 7.30 18.48 10.95
CA ALA A 357 6.79 17.92 12.20
C ALA A 357 7.60 18.42 13.42
N ILE A 358 8.93 18.37 13.35
CA ILE A 358 9.83 18.88 14.40
C ILE A 358 9.56 20.37 14.64
N SER A 359 9.45 21.16 13.58
CA SER A 359 9.18 22.60 13.66
C SER A 359 7.83 22.89 14.32
N LEU A 360 6.78 22.16 13.98
CA LEU A 360 5.45 22.31 14.60
C LEU A 360 5.49 22.01 16.10
N LEU A 361 6.20 20.96 16.54
CA LEU A 361 6.38 20.64 17.95
C LEU A 361 7.14 21.75 18.69
N LEU A 362 8.23 22.27 18.12
CA LEU A 362 9.02 23.34 18.73
C LEU A 362 8.25 24.66 18.80
N ILE A 363 7.51 25.04 17.75
CA ILE A 363 6.65 26.21 17.77
C ILE A 363 5.56 26.06 18.84
N THR A 364 4.97 24.87 18.97
CA THR A 364 4.01 24.57 20.03
C THR A 364 4.62 24.77 21.42
N PHE A 365 5.86 24.31 21.62
CA PHE A 365 6.59 24.53 22.87
C PHE A 365 6.83 26.02 23.16
N LEU A 366 7.22 26.81 22.16
CA LEU A 366 7.36 28.26 22.31
C LEU A 366 6.04 28.94 22.72
N TYR A 367 4.90 28.50 22.16
CA TYR A 367 3.59 28.97 22.61
C TYR A 367 3.29 28.55 24.04
N ALA A 368 3.67 27.34 24.48
CA ALA A 368 3.51 26.91 25.87
C ALA A 368 4.32 27.78 26.84
N VAL A 369 5.57 28.11 26.50
CA VAL A 369 6.40 29.06 27.27
C VAL A 369 5.71 30.43 27.32
N ALA A 370 5.25 30.94 26.18
CA ALA A 370 4.55 32.22 26.10
C ALA A 370 3.27 32.26 26.94
N ILE A 371 2.50 31.17 26.96
CA ILE A 371 1.30 31.01 27.80
C ILE A 371 1.68 31.13 29.28
N VAL A 372 2.70 30.40 29.74
CA VAL A 372 3.14 30.43 31.14
C VAL A 372 3.61 31.84 31.54
N LEU A 373 4.43 32.49 30.71
CA LEU A 373 4.88 33.87 30.95
C LEU A 373 3.71 34.85 31.02
N ARG A 374 2.72 34.71 30.14
CA ARG A 374 1.53 35.56 30.12
C ARG A 374 0.65 35.34 31.35
N LEU A 375 0.47 34.10 31.78
CA LEU A 375 -0.34 33.75 32.96
C LEU A 375 0.29 34.25 34.26
N LEU A 376 1.60 34.04 34.44
CA LEU A 376 2.30 34.35 35.69
C LEU A 376 2.73 35.81 35.81
N LEU A 377 3.29 36.38 34.73
CA LEU A 377 3.88 37.71 34.75
C LEU A 377 2.97 38.77 34.10
N GLY A 378 2.05 38.35 33.23
CA GLY A 378 1.30 39.25 32.36
C GLY A 378 2.13 39.77 31.18
N TYR A 379 3.25 39.10 30.90
CA TYR A 379 4.17 39.51 29.86
C TYR A 379 3.60 39.18 28.47
N GLU A 380 3.57 40.16 27.56
CA GLU A 380 3.18 39.94 26.17
C GLU A 380 4.44 39.77 25.30
N ILE A 381 4.52 38.66 24.59
CA ILE A 381 5.67 38.35 23.72
C ILE A 381 5.70 39.36 22.56
N THR A 382 6.78 40.15 22.49
CA THR A 382 7.06 41.01 21.33
C THR A 382 7.78 40.22 20.22
N SER A 383 7.85 40.79 19.02
CA SER A 383 8.49 40.15 17.85
C SER A 383 9.96 39.76 18.09
N GLY A 384 10.73 40.58 18.83
CA GLY A 384 12.13 40.28 19.13
C GLY A 384 12.32 39.01 19.98
N HIS A 385 11.47 38.81 20.99
CA HIS A 385 11.50 37.59 21.82
C HIS A 385 11.10 36.35 21.04
N ALA A 386 10.17 36.49 20.09
CA ALA A 386 9.80 35.39 19.21
C ALA A 386 10.98 34.95 18.33
N TRP A 387 11.72 35.90 17.73
CA TRP A 387 12.92 35.59 16.96
C TRP A 387 14.02 34.93 17.81
N LEU A 388 14.23 35.40 19.04
CA LEU A 388 15.15 34.76 19.97
C LEU A 388 14.72 33.32 20.30
N GLY A 389 13.44 33.09 20.58
CA GLY A 389 12.91 31.75 20.83
C GLY A 389 13.09 30.81 19.65
N ILE A 390 12.83 31.29 18.42
CA ILE A 390 13.06 30.53 17.19
C ILE A 390 14.55 30.20 17.03
N ALA A 391 15.45 31.16 17.26
CA ALA A 391 16.89 30.92 17.19
C ALA A 391 17.36 29.87 18.21
N LEU A 392 16.84 29.91 19.44
CA LEU A 392 17.13 28.91 20.47
C LEU A 392 16.59 27.52 20.08
N CYS A 393 15.38 27.44 19.54
CA CYS A 393 14.82 26.19 19.04
C CYS A 393 15.61 25.63 17.86
N ALA A 394 16.07 26.48 16.94
CA ALA A 394 16.89 26.08 15.81
C ALA A 394 18.27 25.55 16.26
N LEU A 395 18.91 26.23 17.22
CA LEU A 395 20.16 25.78 17.83
C LEU A 395 19.96 24.43 18.53
N TYR A 396 18.90 24.31 19.33
CA TYR A 396 18.54 23.05 19.99
C TYR A 396 18.32 21.93 18.98
N SER A 397 17.52 22.15 17.94
CA SER A 397 17.25 21.11 16.93
C SER A 397 18.52 20.72 16.19
N SER A 398 19.39 21.67 15.85
CA SER A 398 20.66 21.39 15.19
C SER A 398 21.56 20.48 16.03
N VAL A 399 21.74 20.79 17.32
CA VAL A 399 22.56 19.98 18.23
C VAL A 399 21.94 18.60 18.45
N VAL A 400 20.62 18.51 18.62
CA VAL A 400 19.94 17.22 18.83
C VAL A 400 20.01 16.35 17.58
N LEU A 401 19.77 16.92 16.39
CA LEU A 401 19.84 16.20 15.12
C LEU A 401 21.24 15.65 14.87
N ASP A 402 22.28 16.46 15.08
CA ASP A 402 23.67 16.03 14.89
C ASP A 402 24.04 14.86 15.81
N ASN A 403 23.75 14.98 17.11
CA ASN A 403 24.02 13.92 18.08
C ASN A 403 23.25 12.62 17.78
N LEU A 404 21.96 12.73 17.44
CA LEU A 404 21.12 11.57 17.16
C LEU A 404 21.45 10.93 15.82
N ASN A 405 21.83 11.71 14.81
CA ASN A 405 22.29 11.18 13.52
C ASN A 405 23.61 10.44 13.69
N CYS A 406 24.56 11.00 14.44
CA CYS A 406 25.82 10.32 14.75
C CYS A 406 25.57 9.00 15.49
N PHE A 407 24.65 9.00 16.48
CA PHE A 407 24.26 7.78 17.17
C PHE A 407 23.63 6.75 16.23
N LYS A 408 22.68 7.15 15.38
CA LYS A 408 22.02 6.29 14.39
C LYS A 408 23.02 5.69 13.41
N GLU A 409 23.97 6.48 12.94
CA GLU A 409 25.05 6.05 12.05
C GLU A 409 25.95 5.02 12.74
N GLN A 410 26.33 5.25 14.01
CA GLN A 410 27.12 4.31 14.80
C GLN A 410 26.40 2.96 14.98
N GLU A 411 25.11 2.97 15.32
CA GLU A 411 24.31 1.75 15.44
C GLU A 411 24.18 1.00 14.10
N SER A 412 23.97 1.73 13.01
CA SER A 412 23.98 1.16 11.65
C SER A 412 25.33 0.49 11.32
N ARG A 413 26.45 1.17 11.63
CA ARG A 413 27.80 0.62 11.45
C ARG A 413 28.04 -0.62 12.31
N LYS A 414 27.55 -0.66 13.55
CA LYS A 414 27.63 -1.87 14.41
C LYS A 414 26.90 -3.04 13.80
N LEU A 415 25.69 -2.84 13.28
CA LEU A 415 24.92 -3.89 12.61
C LEU A 415 25.63 -4.40 11.34
N LEU A 416 26.22 -3.50 10.55
CA LEU A 416 27.01 -3.88 9.38
C LEU A 416 28.27 -4.66 9.79
N ALA A 417 29.01 -4.19 10.80
CA ALA A 417 30.18 -4.88 11.31
C ALA A 417 29.82 -6.26 11.88
N GLN A 418 28.67 -6.38 12.55
CA GLN A 418 28.15 -7.68 13.00
C GLN A 418 27.86 -8.59 11.81
N LYS A 419 27.15 -8.12 10.78
CA LYS A 419 26.88 -8.90 9.55
C LYS A 419 28.17 -9.38 8.88
N ILE A 420 29.20 -8.54 8.80
CA ILE A 420 30.52 -8.90 8.24
C ILE A 420 31.28 -9.86 9.17
N GLY A 421 31.14 -9.68 10.49
CA GLY A 421 31.82 -10.48 11.51
C GLY A 421 31.23 -11.89 11.68
N VAL A 422 29.96 -12.10 11.31
CA VAL A 422 29.41 -13.44 11.13
C VAL A 422 30.12 -14.06 9.93
N ARG A 423 31.18 -14.84 10.18
CA ARG A 423 32.00 -15.49 9.15
C ARG A 423 31.23 -16.48 8.27
N GLN A 424 30.03 -16.87 8.67
CA GLN A 424 29.18 -17.82 7.97
C GLN A 424 27.87 -17.14 7.58
N ASP A 425 27.67 -16.94 6.29
CA ASP A 425 26.36 -16.54 5.77
C ASP A 425 25.47 -17.80 5.73
N HIS A 426 24.63 -17.96 6.75
CA HIS A 426 23.74 -19.13 6.86
C HIS A 426 22.77 -19.26 5.68
N VAL A 427 22.41 -18.14 5.03
CA VAL A 427 21.57 -18.18 3.82
C VAL A 427 22.38 -18.71 2.66
N ALA A 428 23.60 -18.22 2.47
CA ALA A 428 24.50 -18.76 1.46
C ALA A 428 24.83 -20.25 1.72
N GLU A 429 25.14 -20.66 2.95
CA GLU A 429 25.38 -22.07 3.30
C GLU A 429 24.17 -22.94 3.01
N TYR A 430 22.96 -22.49 3.36
CA TYR A 430 21.73 -23.20 3.03
C TYR A 430 21.53 -23.33 1.51
N LEU A 431 21.72 -22.25 0.76
CA LEU A 431 21.61 -22.25 -0.71
C LEU A 431 22.68 -23.15 -1.36
N PHE A 432 23.91 -23.15 -0.83
CA PHE A 432 24.98 -24.04 -1.29
C PHE A 432 24.72 -25.50 -0.93
N ASP A 433 24.14 -25.79 0.23
CA ASP A 433 23.75 -27.15 0.62
C ASP A 433 22.60 -27.67 -0.27
N GLU A 434 21.62 -26.82 -0.58
CA GLU A 434 20.54 -27.13 -1.51
C GLU A 434 21.06 -27.35 -2.94
N ALA A 435 21.94 -26.47 -3.41
CA ALA A 435 22.60 -26.62 -4.70
C ALA A 435 23.46 -27.89 -4.76
N GLY A 436 24.17 -28.22 -3.68
CA GLY A 436 24.97 -29.45 -3.57
C GLY A 436 24.13 -30.72 -3.70
N LYS A 437 22.95 -30.76 -3.05
CA LYS A 437 21.99 -31.88 -3.20
C LYS A 437 21.45 -31.98 -4.62
N LYS A 438 21.18 -30.85 -5.26
CA LYS A 438 20.75 -30.80 -6.67
C LYS A 438 21.85 -31.31 -7.62
N MET A 439 23.11 -30.91 -7.39
CA MET A 439 24.27 -31.37 -8.18
C MET A 439 24.54 -32.87 -8.01
N GLN A 440 24.35 -33.43 -6.81
CA GLN A 440 24.51 -34.89 -6.59
C GLN A 440 23.51 -35.72 -7.39
N ASN A 441 22.32 -35.19 -7.63
CA ASN A 441 21.28 -35.84 -8.41
C ASN A 441 21.34 -35.50 -9.91
N ASP A 442 22.28 -34.65 -10.32
CA ASP A 442 22.46 -34.26 -11.72
C ASP A 442 23.30 -35.31 -12.46
N THR A 443 22.62 -36.07 -13.32
CA THR A 443 23.21 -37.15 -14.10
C THR A 443 24.30 -36.68 -15.07
N ALA A 444 24.24 -35.43 -15.57
CA ALA A 444 25.24 -34.91 -16.50
C ALA A 444 26.58 -34.61 -15.80
N ILE A 445 26.52 -34.07 -14.58
CA ILE A 445 27.70 -33.78 -13.76
C ILE A 445 28.37 -35.09 -13.33
N VAL A 446 27.59 -36.09 -12.89
CA VAL A 446 28.12 -37.41 -12.47
C VAL A 446 28.84 -38.11 -13.62
N VAL A 447 28.26 -38.13 -14.82
CA VAL A 447 28.86 -38.78 -16.00
C VAL A 447 30.19 -38.13 -16.42
N GLN A 448 30.30 -36.79 -16.36
CA GLN A 448 31.54 -36.07 -16.68
C GLN A 448 32.66 -36.30 -15.66
N ILE A 449 32.32 -36.42 -14.37
CA ILE A 449 33.29 -36.73 -13.31
C ILE A 449 33.83 -38.15 -13.47
N GLU A 450 32.99 -39.14 -13.82
CA GLU A 450 33.42 -40.52 -14.06
C GLU A 450 34.35 -40.66 -15.28
N HIS A 451 34.15 -39.84 -16.32
CA HIS A 451 34.97 -39.86 -17.54
C HIS A 451 36.29 -39.07 -17.42
N LYS A 452 36.59 -38.44 -16.27
CA LYS A 452 37.77 -37.57 -16.08
C LYS A 452 37.90 -36.46 -17.13
N GLU A 453 36.80 -36.03 -17.74
CA GLU A 453 36.83 -34.85 -18.60
C GLU A 453 36.84 -33.57 -17.77
N ASN A 454 37.38 -32.50 -18.34
CA ASN A 454 37.73 -31.28 -17.63
C ASN A 454 36.47 -30.52 -17.20
N VAL A 455 35.91 -30.88 -16.04
CA VAL A 455 34.65 -30.38 -15.47
C VAL A 455 34.56 -28.84 -15.47
N LEU A 456 35.70 -28.16 -15.31
CA LEU A 456 35.81 -26.70 -15.38
C LEU A 456 35.43 -26.10 -16.74
N ALA A 457 35.64 -26.81 -17.85
CA ALA A 457 35.29 -26.34 -19.19
C ALA A 457 33.77 -26.37 -19.45
N TYR A 458 33.07 -27.37 -18.90
CA TYR A 458 31.62 -27.49 -19.00
C TYR A 458 30.89 -26.48 -18.12
N ILE A 459 31.37 -26.27 -16.89
CA ILE A 459 30.81 -25.26 -15.98
C ILE A 459 30.94 -23.85 -16.59
N ASN A 460 32.09 -23.51 -17.18
CA ASN A 460 32.29 -22.19 -17.82
C ASN A 460 31.51 -21.99 -19.13
N GLN A 461 30.94 -23.03 -19.73
CA GLN A 461 30.08 -22.90 -20.91
C GLN A 461 28.60 -22.69 -20.57
N ASN A 462 28.20 -23.02 -19.34
CA ASN A 462 26.79 -23.08 -18.93
C ASN A 462 26.45 -22.17 -17.73
N ILE A 463 27.39 -21.35 -17.26
CA ILE A 463 27.15 -20.15 -16.45
C ILE A 463 27.14 -18.96 -17.41
#